data_AF-A0A915J501-F1
#
_entry.id   AF-A0A915J501-F1
#
_cell.length_a   1.000
_cell.length_b   1.000
_cell.length_c   1.000
_cell.angle_alpha   90.00
_cell.angle_beta   90.00
_cell.angle_gamma   90.00
#
_symmetry.space_group_name_H-M   'P 1'
#
loop_
_entity.id
_entity.type
_entity.pdbx_description
1 polymer ?
#
loop_
_entity_poly.entity_id
_entity_poly.type
_entity_poly.pdbx_seq_one_letter_code
_entity_poly.pdbx_strand_id
1 'polypeptide(L)'
;MILVLGMIASDVDNPRPVRRPKYLFGQPFIGKLQHGGRFVKFDALKNLNKCVGYLWHEIAGDVMKIEALAADNGYEHSDLAALVASKVYFNSQLQDEALEFALKAGDAFYSDAYFVAEFDDIYRESIQNKVLDTYTVLQQRNVLASDPKDRKPIDGRLTRLVERLWEQSRQCENHREAIAYVIESRRVDKLKELLESVSPAQQSSLLSYCLRNTLEFEKFRKYRNELLQCLIEIYSKLQRPDYINVCQCLIFLDQPEGVATVLEKLVRESKKEPKSFFDKCEQEKQCVCLIRLSRLYRNLAAATQRLVFDFGGNAMEEKLFINFRAPEGDLKTRLNSLIKILSGDETVSLHMQFLIKNNKTDMLILKSMKDVVKSNVTHSATIISNGLMHAGTTCDDFLRDNLEWVGKASNWAKFTTVASLGVIHKGHENEANKILEPYLPKDSATATSGYVEGGGLYAYGLIHANHGNDKVIDYLKAQLNKQVGNDNNAAIIIKHGACLGLGLAAMGTHKQGTDTNVYDVLRSNLYTDDAVVGKQLLSE
;
A
#
# COMPACT_ATOMS: atom_id res chain seq x y z
N MET A 1 16.62 1.18 1.37
CA MET A 1 17.42 2.12 2.17
C MET A 1 17.69 1.48 3.54
N ILE A 2 18.79 0.73 3.61
CA ILE A 2 19.56 0.34 4.82
C ILE A 2 18.97 -0.77 5.74
N LEU A 3 17.66 -1.03 5.78
CA LEU A 3 17.12 -1.90 6.84
C LEU A 3 17.10 -3.42 6.58
N VAL A 4 17.00 -3.91 5.34
CA VAL A 4 16.75 -5.36 5.13
C VAL A 4 18.01 -6.21 5.28
N LEU A 5 19.18 -5.68 4.92
CA LEU A 5 20.47 -6.33 5.19
C LEU A 5 20.96 -6.05 6.63
N GLY A 6 20.68 -4.86 7.18
CA GLY A 6 21.09 -4.49 8.54
C GLY A 6 20.33 -5.19 9.68
N MET A 7 19.13 -5.74 9.44
CA MET A 7 18.32 -6.39 10.50
C MET A 7 18.74 -7.83 10.84
N ILE A 8 19.65 -8.46 10.10
CA ILE A 8 20.17 -9.80 10.42
C ILE A 8 21.50 -9.73 11.21
N ALA A 9 22.13 -8.55 11.28
CA ALA A 9 23.44 -8.35 11.91
C ALA A 9 23.41 -7.71 13.31
N SER A 10 22.25 -7.61 13.97
CA SER A 10 22.11 -6.89 15.26
C SER A 10 22.35 -7.75 16.51
N ASP A 11 23.41 -8.56 16.54
CA ASP A 11 23.74 -9.38 17.72
C ASP A 11 25.25 -9.46 18.03
N VAL A 12 25.99 -8.38 17.75
CA VAL A 12 27.40 -8.26 18.18
C VAL A 12 27.64 -6.93 18.91
N ASP A 13 27.06 -6.82 20.11
CA ASP A 13 27.42 -5.80 21.10
C ASP A 13 28.77 -6.16 21.77
N ASN A 14 29.86 -5.63 21.23
CA ASN A 14 30.99 -5.03 21.97
C ASN A 14 32.15 -4.74 20.99
N PRO A 15 32.52 -3.46 20.72
CA PRO A 15 33.79 -3.18 20.07
C PRO A 15 34.91 -3.49 21.06
N ARG A 16 35.54 -4.66 20.93
CA ARG A 16 36.79 -4.95 21.63
C ARG A 16 37.82 -3.90 21.19
N PRO A 17 38.60 -3.32 22.11
CA PRO A 17 39.60 -2.32 21.75
C PRO A 17 40.63 -2.94 20.80
N VAL A 18 40.63 -2.43 19.57
CA VAL A 18 41.51 -2.88 18.50
C VAL A 18 42.96 -2.65 18.94
N ARG A 19 43.73 -3.73 19.12
CA ARG A 19 45.14 -3.64 19.49
C ARG A 19 45.94 -3.07 18.31
N ARG A 20 46.38 -1.80 18.43
CA ARG A 20 47.36 -1.22 17.52
C ARG A 20 48.62 -2.11 17.48
N PRO A 21 49.07 -2.61 16.32
CA PRO A 21 50.40 -3.20 16.22
C PRO A 21 51.44 -2.12 16.55
N LYS A 22 52.28 -2.37 17.56
CA LYS A 22 53.07 -1.34 18.25
C LYS A 22 54.13 -0.61 17.40
N TYR A 23 54.37 -0.98 16.14
CA TYR A 23 55.47 -0.42 15.33
C TYR A 23 55.22 -0.50 13.81
N LEU A 24 54.10 0.02 13.29
CA LEU A 24 53.94 0.22 11.85
C LEU A 24 53.78 1.71 11.53
N PHE A 25 54.70 2.23 10.71
CA PHE A 25 54.63 3.55 10.08
C PHE A 25 54.30 3.35 8.60
N GLY A 26 53.44 4.19 8.01
CA GLY A 26 53.07 4.10 6.60
C GLY A 26 54.17 4.65 5.68
N GLN A 27 54.88 5.70 6.12
CA GLN A 27 55.89 6.41 5.34
C GLN A 27 57.02 5.53 4.74
N PRO A 28 57.60 4.54 5.45
CA PRO A 28 58.61 3.64 4.87
C PRO A 28 58.10 2.85 3.66
N PHE A 29 56.83 2.46 3.65
CA PHE A 29 56.23 1.74 2.52
C PHE A 29 55.95 2.70 1.36
N ILE A 30 55.55 3.93 1.65
CA ILE A 30 55.35 4.96 0.62
C ILE A 30 56.67 5.33 -0.07
N GLY A 31 57.78 5.45 0.69
CA GLY A 31 59.11 5.65 0.11
C GLY A 31 59.56 4.48 -0.78
N LYS A 32 59.19 3.24 -0.42
CA LYS A 32 59.43 2.05 -1.26
C LYS A 32 58.62 2.04 -2.55
N LEU A 33 57.44 2.68 -2.59
CA LEU A 33 56.68 2.85 -3.83
C LEU A 33 57.38 3.77 -4.84
N GLN A 34 58.14 4.76 -4.36
CA GLN A 34 58.87 5.71 -5.22
C GLN A 34 60.18 5.15 -5.77
N HIS A 35 60.95 4.45 -4.94
CA HIS A 35 62.32 4.04 -5.29
C HIS A 35 62.49 2.52 -5.51
N GLY A 36 61.46 1.72 -5.28
CA GLY A 36 61.51 0.26 -5.40
C GLY A 36 61.29 -0.26 -6.83
N GLY A 37 61.92 -1.41 -7.14
CA GLY A 37 61.60 -2.20 -8.34
C GLY A 37 60.19 -2.83 -8.28
N ARG A 38 59.73 -3.46 -9.36
CA ARG A 38 58.34 -4.00 -9.48
C ARG A 38 57.91 -4.88 -8.30
N PHE A 39 58.79 -5.77 -7.84
CA PHE A 39 58.55 -6.65 -6.69
C PHE A 39 58.47 -5.90 -5.36
N VAL A 40 59.31 -4.87 -5.18
CA VAL A 40 59.33 -4.04 -3.97
C VAL A 40 58.07 -3.18 -3.87
N LYS A 41 57.57 -2.68 -5.01
CA LYS A 41 56.28 -1.97 -5.08
C LYS A 41 55.12 -2.87 -4.69
N PHE A 42 55.13 -4.14 -5.12
CA PHE A 42 54.09 -5.11 -4.74
C PHE A 42 54.08 -5.40 -3.24
N ASP A 43 55.25 -5.67 -2.64
CA ASP A 43 55.35 -5.90 -1.19
C ASP A 43 54.97 -4.64 -0.39
N ALA A 44 55.32 -3.45 -0.88
CA ALA A 44 54.87 -2.19 -0.29
C ALA A 44 53.34 -2.04 -0.34
N LEU A 45 52.69 -2.31 -1.48
CA LEU A 45 51.23 -2.27 -1.61
C LEU A 45 50.52 -3.29 -0.72
N LYS A 46 51.06 -4.52 -0.61
CA LYS A 46 50.49 -5.56 0.25
C LYS A 46 50.54 -5.18 1.72
N ASN A 47 51.64 -4.57 2.16
CA ASN A 47 51.78 -4.09 3.54
C ASN A 47 50.94 -2.84 3.80
N LEU A 48 50.83 -1.93 2.83
CA LEU A 48 49.92 -0.78 2.91
C LEU A 48 48.48 -1.24 3.07
N ASN A 49 48.00 -2.18 2.24
CA ASN A 49 46.65 -2.72 2.30
C ASN A 49 46.27 -3.25 3.70
N LYS A 50 47.19 -3.92 4.40
CA LYS A 50 46.98 -4.42 5.77
C LYS A 50 46.86 -3.31 6.82
N CYS A 51 47.42 -2.14 6.54
CA CYS A 51 47.53 -1.04 7.52
C CYS A 51 46.59 0.13 7.23
N VAL A 52 45.93 0.17 6.06
CA VAL A 52 45.07 1.29 5.65
C VAL A 52 44.03 1.62 6.71
N GLY A 53 43.40 0.62 7.32
CA GLY A 53 42.38 0.85 8.37
C GLY A 53 42.88 1.67 9.57
N TYR A 54 44.19 1.69 9.84
CA TYR A 54 44.80 2.43 10.96
C TYR A 54 45.56 3.68 10.53
N LEU A 55 46.22 3.62 9.38
CA LEU A 55 47.19 4.63 8.91
C LEU A 55 46.70 5.38 7.67
N TRP A 56 45.40 5.35 7.35
CA TRP A 56 44.84 6.03 6.18
C TRP A 56 45.22 7.52 6.11
N HIS A 57 45.32 8.23 7.24
CA HIS A 57 45.67 9.65 7.31
C HIS A 57 47.12 9.92 6.86
N GLU A 58 48.07 9.01 7.14
CA GLU A 58 49.45 9.11 6.66
C GLU A 58 49.54 8.81 5.15
N ILE A 59 48.73 7.87 4.68
CA ILE A 59 48.70 7.43 3.28
C ILE A 59 47.97 8.45 2.39
N ALA A 60 46.94 9.11 2.92
CA ALA A 60 46.12 10.10 2.22
C ALA A 60 46.95 11.27 1.66
N GLY A 61 47.98 11.71 2.40
CA GLY A 61 48.87 12.78 1.94
C GLY A 61 49.64 12.45 0.66
N ASP A 62 49.80 11.16 0.35
CA ASP A 62 50.56 10.66 -0.80
C ASP A 62 49.70 9.80 -1.75
N VAL A 63 48.37 9.88 -1.66
CA VAL A 63 47.46 9.00 -2.40
C VAL A 63 47.64 9.12 -3.92
N MET A 64 48.00 10.30 -4.43
CA MET A 64 48.29 10.54 -5.85
C MET A 64 49.38 9.63 -6.41
N LYS A 65 50.34 9.20 -5.58
CA LYS A 65 51.39 8.26 -5.98
C LYS A 65 50.81 6.85 -6.20
N ILE A 66 49.82 6.48 -5.40
CA ILE A 66 49.10 5.21 -5.51
C ILE A 66 48.16 5.24 -6.71
N GLU A 67 47.49 6.37 -6.96
CA GLU A 67 46.68 6.58 -8.17
C GLU A 67 47.50 6.44 -9.45
N ALA A 68 48.71 7.02 -9.49
CA ALA A 68 49.61 6.91 -10.62
C ALA A 68 50.01 5.44 -10.91
N LEU A 69 50.20 4.63 -9.87
CA LEU A 69 50.45 3.19 -10.01
C LEU A 69 49.21 2.40 -10.41
N ALA A 70 48.02 2.84 -9.99
CA ALA A 70 46.75 2.26 -10.40
C ALA A 70 46.40 2.58 -11.87
N ALA A 71 46.88 3.70 -12.40
CA ALA A 71 46.69 4.13 -13.78
C ALA A 71 47.72 3.54 -14.77
N ASP A 72 48.80 2.93 -14.27
CA ASP A 72 49.85 2.35 -15.11
C ASP A 72 49.41 0.99 -15.68
N ASN A 73 48.98 1.00 -16.94
CA ASN A 73 48.58 -0.20 -17.69
C ASN A 73 49.72 -1.23 -17.87
N GLY A 74 50.98 -0.86 -17.61
CA GLY A 74 52.14 -1.75 -17.68
C GLY A 74 52.48 -2.46 -16.37
N TYR A 75 51.76 -2.18 -15.29
CA TYR A 75 52.01 -2.76 -13.97
C TYR A 75 51.04 -3.92 -13.67
N GLU A 76 51.57 -5.13 -13.50
CA GLU A 76 50.80 -6.37 -13.27
C GLU A 76 49.92 -6.36 -12.00
N HIS A 77 50.14 -5.41 -11.09
CA HIS A 77 49.39 -5.30 -9.83
C HIS A 77 48.70 -3.94 -9.68
N SER A 78 48.31 -3.31 -10.80
CA SER A 78 47.47 -2.09 -10.83
C SER A 78 46.20 -2.25 -9.99
N ASP A 79 45.64 -3.45 -9.97
CA ASP A 79 44.40 -3.80 -9.26
C ASP A 79 44.55 -3.65 -7.75
N LEU A 80 45.71 -4.04 -7.20
CA LEU A 80 46.01 -3.89 -5.78
C LEU A 80 46.26 -2.42 -5.41
N ALA A 81 46.90 -1.65 -6.30
CA ALA A 81 47.07 -0.21 -6.10
C ALA A 81 45.71 0.51 -6.08
N ALA A 82 44.80 0.16 -7.00
CA ALA A 82 43.45 0.69 -7.03
C ALA A 82 42.65 0.33 -5.77
N LEU A 83 42.80 -0.91 -5.25
CA LEU A 83 42.15 -1.31 -4.00
C LEU A 83 42.62 -0.49 -2.79
N VAL A 84 43.94 -0.26 -2.68
CA VAL A 84 44.51 0.56 -1.60
C VAL A 84 44.02 2.00 -1.69
N ALA A 85 44.01 2.59 -2.90
CA ALA A 85 43.47 3.93 -3.12
C ALA A 85 41.99 4.02 -2.69
N SER A 86 41.17 3.05 -3.08
CA SER A 86 39.74 3.02 -2.71
C SER A 86 39.53 2.96 -1.19
N LYS A 87 40.29 2.14 -0.47
CA LYS A 87 40.22 2.07 1.01
C LYS A 87 40.64 3.39 1.69
N VAL A 88 41.58 4.13 1.09
CA VAL A 88 41.99 5.46 1.60
C VAL A 88 40.88 6.47 1.39
N TYR A 89 40.26 6.49 0.21
CA TYR A 89 39.12 7.37 -0.09
C TYR A 89 37.89 7.07 0.78
N PHE A 90 37.62 5.79 1.04
CA PHE A 90 36.56 5.37 1.95
C PHE A 90 36.73 5.96 3.36
N ASN A 91 37.93 5.84 3.94
CA ASN A 91 38.23 6.42 5.26
C ASN A 91 38.20 7.96 5.24
N SER A 92 38.48 8.57 4.09
CA SER A 92 38.43 10.02 3.89
C SER A 92 37.00 10.54 3.65
N GLN A 93 35.99 9.66 3.67
CA GLN A 93 34.57 9.93 3.37
C GLN A 93 34.28 10.41 1.94
N LEU A 94 35.21 10.15 1.01
CA LEU A 94 35.07 10.43 -0.41
C LEU A 94 34.52 9.18 -1.11
N GLN A 95 33.20 9.00 -1.05
CA GLN A 95 32.55 7.74 -1.46
C GLN A 95 32.52 7.52 -2.98
N ASP A 96 32.43 8.58 -3.78
CA ASP A 96 32.33 8.47 -5.24
C ASP A 96 33.71 8.09 -5.84
N GLU A 97 34.78 8.69 -5.32
CA GLU A 97 36.17 8.35 -5.63
C GLU A 97 36.51 6.94 -5.16
N ALA A 98 36.08 6.57 -3.94
CA ALA A 98 36.24 5.21 -3.44
C ALA A 98 35.58 4.19 -4.38
N LEU A 99 34.36 4.46 -4.83
CA LEU A 99 33.65 3.61 -5.79
C LEU A 99 34.41 3.49 -7.12
N GLU A 100 34.90 4.60 -7.67
CA GLU A 100 35.64 4.60 -8.95
C GLU A 100 36.90 3.72 -8.88
N PHE A 101 37.68 3.85 -7.80
CA PHE A 101 38.88 3.04 -7.60
C PHE A 101 38.56 1.59 -7.24
N ALA A 102 37.45 1.31 -6.55
CA ALA A 102 36.97 -0.05 -6.32
C ALA A 102 36.58 -0.73 -7.64
N LEU A 103 35.92 -0.01 -8.56
CA LEU A 103 35.60 -0.49 -9.90
C LEU A 103 36.86 -0.75 -10.75
N LYS A 104 37.92 0.05 -10.57
CA LYS A 104 39.23 -0.16 -11.22
C LYS A 104 39.96 -1.39 -10.67
N ALA A 105 39.81 -1.69 -9.37
CA ALA A 105 40.46 -2.83 -8.72
C ALA A 105 39.96 -4.20 -9.23
N GLY A 106 38.80 -4.25 -9.87
CA GLY A 106 38.31 -5.47 -10.54
C GLY A 106 38.29 -6.69 -9.61
N ASP A 107 39.06 -7.72 -9.97
CA ASP A 107 39.09 -8.98 -9.22
C ASP A 107 39.81 -8.87 -7.86
N ALA A 108 40.70 -7.90 -7.67
CA ALA A 108 41.37 -7.68 -6.40
C ALA A 108 40.41 -7.23 -5.28
N PHE A 109 39.29 -6.57 -5.63
CA PHE A 109 38.23 -6.20 -4.68
C PHE A 109 37.45 -7.42 -4.13
N TYR A 110 37.59 -8.60 -4.75
CA TYR A 110 36.83 -9.80 -4.36
C TYR A 110 37.68 -10.90 -3.74
N SER A 111 39.00 -10.78 -3.83
CA SER A 111 39.89 -11.82 -3.34
C SER A 111 40.03 -11.71 -1.82
N ASP A 112 39.50 -12.70 -1.10
CA ASP A 112 39.64 -12.85 0.35
C ASP A 112 41.10 -12.82 0.82
N ALA A 113 42.06 -13.14 -0.06
CA ALA A 113 43.49 -13.05 0.22
C ALA A 113 44.00 -11.63 0.52
N TYR A 114 43.24 -10.59 0.17
CA TYR A 114 43.59 -9.18 0.39
C TYR A 114 42.76 -8.51 1.49
N PHE A 115 41.93 -9.27 2.22
CA PHE A 115 41.07 -8.72 3.27
C PHE A 115 41.45 -9.22 4.67
N VAL A 116 41.39 -8.31 5.65
CA VAL A 116 41.62 -8.53 7.08
C VAL A 116 40.29 -8.32 7.81
N ALA A 117 39.84 -9.39 8.48
CA ALA A 117 38.46 -9.75 8.82
C ALA A 117 37.57 -8.80 9.66
N GLU A 118 37.94 -7.54 9.93
CA GLU A 118 37.05 -6.63 10.68
C GLU A 118 36.87 -5.28 9.98
N PHE A 119 37.96 -4.58 9.63
CA PHE A 119 37.88 -3.30 8.91
C PHE A 119 37.35 -3.49 7.48
N ASP A 120 37.75 -4.58 6.85
CA ASP A 120 37.51 -4.81 5.44
C ASP A 120 36.08 -5.28 5.13
N ASP A 121 35.39 -5.87 6.09
CA ASP A 121 33.98 -6.27 5.95
C ASP A 121 33.08 -5.02 5.89
N ILE A 122 33.33 -4.04 6.77
CA ILE A 122 32.61 -2.76 6.80
C ILE A 122 32.85 -1.98 5.50
N TYR A 123 34.11 -1.93 5.05
CA TYR A 123 34.47 -1.30 3.77
C TYR A 123 33.76 -1.99 2.60
N ARG A 124 33.82 -3.32 2.53
CA ARG A 124 33.21 -4.10 1.45
C ARG A 124 31.70 -3.91 1.41
N GLU A 125 31.01 -4.04 2.54
CA GLU A 125 29.56 -3.85 2.63
C GLU A 125 29.16 -2.42 2.20
N SER A 126 29.89 -1.40 2.66
CA SER A 126 29.58 -0.01 2.30
C SER A 126 29.76 0.26 0.80
N ILE A 127 30.85 -0.23 0.19
CA ILE A 127 31.06 -0.09 -1.25
C ILE A 127 30.02 -0.88 -2.03
N GLN A 128 29.64 -2.09 -1.60
CA GLN A 128 28.59 -2.88 -2.24
C GLN A 128 27.22 -2.16 -2.21
N ASN A 129 26.86 -1.57 -1.08
CA ASN A 129 25.65 -0.75 -0.96
C ASN A 129 25.70 0.46 -1.88
N LYS A 130 26.84 1.16 -1.94
CA LYS A 130 27.04 2.32 -2.84
C LYS A 130 26.99 1.92 -4.32
N VAL A 131 27.52 0.74 -4.69
CA VAL A 131 27.41 0.16 -6.03
C VAL A 131 25.94 -0.03 -6.40
N LEU A 132 25.14 -0.63 -5.50
CA LEU A 132 23.71 -0.85 -5.71
C LEU A 132 22.93 0.47 -5.82
N ASP A 133 23.17 1.42 -4.93
CA ASP A 133 22.54 2.74 -4.98
C ASP A 133 22.87 3.47 -6.29
N THR A 134 24.13 3.44 -6.73
CA THR A 134 24.55 4.08 -7.99
C THR A 134 23.92 3.39 -9.20
N TYR A 135 23.89 2.06 -9.21
CA TYR A 135 23.27 1.27 -10.27
C TYR A 135 21.77 1.56 -10.39
N THR A 136 21.07 1.61 -9.25
CA THR A 136 19.61 1.81 -9.22
C THR A 136 19.21 3.22 -9.63
N VAL A 137 19.98 4.24 -9.25
CA VAL A 137 19.80 5.62 -9.71
C VAL A 137 19.98 5.71 -11.23
N LEU A 138 21.01 5.07 -11.79
CA LEU A 138 21.24 5.05 -13.23
C LEU A 138 20.12 4.33 -13.97
N GLN A 139 19.64 3.19 -13.45
CA GLN A 139 18.54 2.44 -14.02
C GLN A 139 17.23 3.23 -13.96
N GLN A 140 16.92 3.87 -12.83
CA GLN A 140 15.74 4.74 -12.71
C GLN A 140 15.77 5.89 -13.71
N ARG A 141 16.93 6.54 -13.87
CA ARG A 141 17.11 7.61 -14.85
C ARG A 141 16.87 7.12 -16.27
N ASN A 142 17.36 5.92 -16.61
CA ASN A 142 17.18 5.32 -17.94
C ASN A 142 15.74 4.84 -18.20
N VAL A 143 15.00 4.43 -17.17
CA VAL A 143 13.57 4.04 -17.24
C VAL A 143 12.63 5.25 -17.32
N LEU A 144 13.04 6.39 -16.76
CA LEU A 144 12.30 7.66 -16.81
C LEU A 144 12.64 8.52 -18.05
N ALA A 145 13.77 8.25 -18.71
CA ALA A 145 14.15 8.93 -19.94
C ALA A 145 13.08 8.71 -21.03
N SER A 146 12.50 9.81 -21.52
CA SER A 146 11.47 9.78 -22.57
C SER A 146 12.09 9.44 -23.93
N ASP A 147 13.30 9.94 -24.20
CA ASP A 147 14.04 9.63 -25.42
C ASP A 147 15.13 8.55 -25.20
N PRO A 148 15.26 7.55 -26.09
CA PRO A 148 16.29 6.52 -26.01
C PRO A 148 17.72 7.07 -26.01
N LYS A 149 17.93 8.28 -26.56
CA LYS A 149 19.24 8.95 -26.65
C LYS A 149 19.72 9.52 -25.31
N ASP A 150 18.81 9.80 -24.37
CA ASP A 150 19.15 10.34 -23.04
C ASP A 150 19.59 9.26 -22.05
N ARG A 151 19.45 7.99 -22.45
CA ARG A 151 19.93 6.83 -21.70
C ARG A 151 21.46 6.86 -21.67
N LYS A 152 22.02 6.92 -20.48
CA LYS A 152 23.48 6.79 -20.29
C LYS A 152 23.80 5.31 -20.22
N PRO A 153 24.82 4.84 -20.96
CA PRO A 153 25.28 3.47 -20.81
C PRO A 153 25.72 3.25 -19.36
N ILE A 154 25.25 2.16 -18.76
CA ILE A 154 25.72 1.73 -17.45
C ILE A 154 27.10 1.11 -17.67
N ASP A 155 28.08 1.48 -16.84
CA ASP A 155 29.42 0.91 -16.92
C ASP A 155 29.35 -0.63 -16.80
N GLY A 156 30.02 -1.33 -17.73
CA GLY A 156 30.11 -2.78 -17.72
C GLY A 156 30.78 -3.31 -16.45
N ARG A 157 31.68 -2.54 -15.83
CA ARG A 157 32.30 -2.90 -14.54
C ARG A 157 31.27 -2.92 -13.42
N LEU A 158 30.45 -1.88 -13.32
CA LEU A 158 29.37 -1.78 -12.34
C LEU A 158 28.37 -2.93 -12.51
N THR A 159 27.98 -3.22 -13.75
CA THR A 159 27.08 -4.35 -14.08
C THR A 159 27.68 -5.69 -13.67
N ARG A 160 28.99 -5.91 -13.87
CA ARG A 160 29.66 -7.14 -13.41
C ARG A 160 29.67 -7.25 -11.89
N LEU A 161 29.89 -6.15 -11.16
CA LEU A 161 29.86 -6.20 -9.69
C LEU A 161 28.46 -6.58 -9.19
N VAL A 162 27.44 -5.97 -9.77
CA VAL A 162 26.02 -6.27 -9.51
C VAL A 162 25.74 -7.75 -9.80
N GLU A 163 26.10 -8.28 -10.97
CA GLU A 163 25.89 -9.71 -11.28
C GLU A 163 26.63 -10.67 -10.33
N ARG A 164 27.84 -10.32 -9.88
CA ARG A 164 28.54 -11.13 -8.87
C ARG A 164 27.85 -11.11 -7.51
N LEU A 165 27.33 -9.96 -7.09
CA LEU A 165 26.54 -9.86 -5.85
C LEU A 165 25.26 -10.71 -5.96
N TRP A 166 24.63 -10.71 -7.12
CA TRP A 166 23.50 -11.59 -7.40
C TRP A 166 23.86 -13.07 -7.25
N GLU A 167 24.97 -13.51 -7.86
CA GLU A 167 25.44 -14.89 -7.75
C GLU A 167 25.73 -15.29 -6.30
N GLN A 168 26.37 -14.41 -5.52
CA GLN A 168 26.62 -14.62 -4.08
C GLN A 168 25.31 -14.76 -3.30
N SER A 169 24.38 -13.81 -3.46
CA SER A 169 23.09 -13.86 -2.76
C SER A 169 22.23 -15.06 -3.17
N ARG A 170 22.36 -15.54 -4.40
CA ARG A 170 21.64 -16.72 -4.89
C ARG A 170 22.19 -18.01 -4.29
N GLN A 171 23.50 -18.09 -4.05
CA GLN A 171 24.16 -19.26 -3.46
C GLN A 171 23.94 -19.38 -1.95
N CYS A 172 23.57 -18.28 -1.26
CA CYS A 172 23.17 -18.33 0.14
C CYS A 172 21.94 -19.23 0.35
N GLU A 173 21.94 -20.03 1.43
CA GLU A 173 20.77 -20.83 1.83
C GLU A 173 19.53 -19.97 2.12
N ASN A 174 19.75 -18.70 2.50
CA ASN A 174 18.70 -17.74 2.78
C ASN A 174 18.29 -16.95 1.52
N HIS A 175 17.36 -17.50 0.74
CA HIS A 175 16.82 -16.85 -0.47
C HIS A 175 16.09 -15.49 -0.22
N ARG A 176 15.91 -15.06 1.03
CA ARG A 176 15.35 -13.73 1.35
C ARG A 176 16.29 -12.60 0.94
N GLU A 177 17.59 -12.80 1.08
CA GLU A 177 18.62 -11.83 0.66
C GLU A 177 18.60 -11.65 -0.86
N ALA A 178 18.44 -12.75 -1.61
CA ALA A 178 18.27 -12.70 -3.05
C ALA A 178 17.02 -11.89 -3.47
N ILE A 179 15.91 -12.00 -2.72
CA ILE A 179 14.71 -11.17 -2.99
C ILE A 179 14.96 -9.71 -2.66
N ALA A 180 15.61 -9.41 -1.52
CA ALA A 180 15.98 -8.04 -1.17
C ALA A 180 16.85 -7.43 -2.27
N TYR A 181 17.85 -8.17 -2.72
CA TYR A 181 18.71 -7.79 -3.84
C TYR A 181 17.93 -7.53 -5.13
N VAL A 182 16.97 -8.39 -5.49
CA VAL A 182 16.13 -8.21 -6.70
C VAL A 182 15.29 -6.93 -6.62
N ILE A 183 14.69 -6.68 -5.46
CA ILE A 183 13.89 -5.47 -5.22
C ILE A 183 14.81 -4.24 -5.29
N GLU A 184 15.96 -4.28 -4.61
CA GLU A 184 16.91 -3.17 -4.58
C GLU A 184 17.49 -2.90 -5.96
N SER A 185 18.08 -3.90 -6.62
CA SER A 185 18.68 -3.80 -7.97
C SER A 185 17.66 -3.55 -9.09
N ARG A 186 16.37 -3.52 -8.79
CA ARG A 186 15.27 -3.31 -9.74
C ARG A 186 15.25 -4.26 -10.94
N ARG A 187 15.60 -5.52 -10.72
CA ARG A 187 15.75 -6.53 -11.78
C ARG A 187 14.67 -7.61 -11.71
N VAL A 188 13.53 -7.33 -12.32
CA VAL A 188 12.35 -8.23 -12.34
C VAL A 188 12.65 -9.56 -13.06
N ASP A 189 13.58 -9.55 -14.01
CA ASP A 189 14.08 -10.74 -14.71
C ASP A 189 14.68 -11.77 -13.74
N LYS A 190 15.50 -11.30 -12.79
CA LYS A 190 16.14 -12.14 -11.78
C LYS A 190 15.16 -12.73 -10.77
N LEU A 191 14.00 -12.09 -10.57
CA LEU A 191 12.94 -12.65 -9.74
C LEU A 191 12.42 -13.96 -10.31
N LYS A 192 12.16 -14.01 -11.62
CA LYS A 192 11.68 -15.22 -12.31
C LYS A 192 12.74 -16.32 -12.24
N GLU A 193 14.01 -15.98 -12.51
CA GLU A 193 15.15 -16.90 -12.44
C GLU A 193 15.31 -17.54 -11.05
N LEU A 194 15.17 -16.76 -9.97
CA LEU A 194 15.24 -17.27 -8.60
C LEU A 194 14.13 -18.27 -8.31
N LEU A 195 12.90 -17.89 -8.65
CA LEU A 195 11.72 -18.68 -8.30
C LEU A 195 11.61 -19.98 -9.10
N GLU A 196 12.17 -20.02 -10.31
CA GLU A 196 12.29 -21.26 -11.11
C GLU A 196 13.32 -22.24 -10.51
N SER A 197 14.32 -21.74 -9.78
CA SER A 197 15.37 -22.58 -9.18
C SER A 197 15.02 -23.17 -7.82
N VAL A 198 13.91 -22.74 -7.21
CA VAL A 198 13.56 -23.04 -5.81
C VAL A 198 12.43 -24.07 -5.73
N SER A 199 12.40 -24.85 -4.64
CA SER A 199 11.33 -25.83 -4.39
C SER A 199 9.94 -25.17 -4.23
N PRO A 200 8.83 -25.85 -4.59
CA PRO A 200 7.49 -25.27 -4.52
C PRO A 200 7.05 -24.80 -3.12
N ALA A 201 7.53 -25.46 -2.06
CA ALA A 201 7.22 -25.10 -0.68
C ALA A 201 7.88 -23.76 -0.27
N GLN A 202 9.14 -23.57 -0.64
CA GLN A 202 9.87 -22.33 -0.41
C GLN A 202 9.33 -21.20 -1.31
N GLN A 203 8.92 -21.51 -2.54
CA GLN A 203 8.35 -20.56 -3.49
C GLN A 203 7.16 -19.78 -2.90
N SER A 204 6.23 -20.45 -2.21
CA SER A 204 5.06 -19.78 -1.61
C SER A 204 5.42 -18.80 -0.48
N SER A 205 6.37 -19.18 0.38
CA SER A 205 6.88 -18.33 1.47
C SER A 205 7.62 -17.11 0.92
N LEU A 206 8.47 -17.33 -0.08
CA LEU A 206 9.25 -16.30 -0.76
C LEU A 206 8.38 -15.31 -1.53
N LEU A 207 7.35 -15.78 -2.23
CA LEU A 207 6.38 -14.93 -2.92
C LEU A 207 5.63 -14.02 -1.95
N SER A 208 5.19 -14.55 -0.81
CA SER A 208 4.52 -13.77 0.24
C SER A 208 5.45 -12.71 0.84
N TYR A 209 6.73 -13.05 1.03
CA TYR A 209 7.77 -12.12 1.48
C TYR A 209 8.03 -11.01 0.44
N CYS A 210 8.12 -11.37 -0.85
CA CYS A 210 8.30 -10.44 -1.95
C CYS A 210 7.13 -9.46 -2.07
N LEU A 211 5.89 -9.95 -2.01
CA LEU A 211 4.69 -9.10 -2.05
C LEU A 211 4.67 -8.11 -0.89
N ARG A 212 4.92 -8.57 0.35
CA ARG A 212 4.98 -7.69 1.53
C ARG A 212 6.03 -6.59 1.36
N ASN A 213 7.25 -6.96 0.97
CA ASN A 213 8.32 -5.98 0.78
C ASN A 213 8.03 -4.99 -0.36
N THR A 214 7.39 -5.45 -1.43
CA THR A 214 6.96 -4.60 -2.55
C THR A 214 5.92 -3.58 -2.11
N LEU A 215 5.00 -3.95 -1.22
CA LEU A 215 3.95 -3.06 -0.73
C LEU A 215 4.45 -2.11 0.37
N GLU A 216 5.38 -2.55 1.22
CA GLU A 216 5.86 -1.81 2.39
C GLU A 216 7.05 -0.88 2.06
N PHE A 217 8.02 -1.35 1.26
CA PHE A 217 9.31 -0.66 1.08
C PHE A 217 9.49 0.01 -0.28
N GLU A 218 8.79 -0.42 -1.34
CA GLU A 218 8.98 0.14 -2.68
C GLU A 218 8.20 1.46 -2.87
N LYS A 219 8.95 2.56 -2.98
CA LYS A 219 8.39 3.91 -3.13
C LYS A 219 8.11 4.28 -4.59
N PHE A 220 8.83 3.69 -5.55
CA PHE A 220 8.71 4.08 -6.94
C PHE A 220 7.55 3.36 -7.63
N ARG A 221 6.45 4.08 -7.88
CA ARG A 221 5.18 3.53 -8.40
C ARG A 221 5.33 2.70 -9.69
N LYS A 222 6.14 3.15 -10.65
CA LYS A 222 6.30 2.44 -11.93
C LYS A 222 6.94 1.06 -11.73
N TYR A 223 8.03 0.99 -10.96
CA TYR A 223 8.68 -0.28 -10.66
C TYR A 223 7.83 -1.18 -9.75
N ARG A 224 7.14 -0.60 -8.75
CA ARG A 224 6.16 -1.34 -7.93
C ARG A 224 5.11 -2.01 -8.81
N ASN A 225 4.60 -1.30 -9.82
CA ASN A 225 3.61 -1.86 -10.74
C ASN A 225 4.19 -2.99 -11.61
N GLU A 226 5.42 -2.85 -12.11
CA GLU A 226 6.12 -3.91 -12.86
C GLU A 226 6.35 -5.16 -12.01
N LEU A 227 6.72 -5.00 -10.73
CA LEU A 227 6.85 -6.10 -9.78
C LEU A 227 5.50 -6.79 -9.52
N LEU A 228 4.44 -6.03 -9.25
CA LEU A 228 3.11 -6.59 -9.03
C LEU A 228 2.59 -7.35 -10.27
N GLN A 229 2.84 -6.85 -11.48
CA GLN A 229 2.51 -7.56 -12.72
C GLN A 229 3.28 -8.88 -12.85
N CYS A 230 4.59 -8.86 -12.56
CA CYS A 230 5.40 -10.08 -12.55
C CYS A 230 4.88 -11.09 -11.52
N LEU A 231 4.52 -10.64 -10.31
CA LEU A 231 3.94 -11.50 -9.28
C LEU A 231 2.63 -12.12 -9.73
N ILE A 232 1.75 -11.37 -10.41
CA ILE A 232 0.49 -11.91 -10.98
C ILE A 232 0.77 -13.06 -11.96
N GLU A 233 1.73 -12.87 -12.87
CA GLU A 233 2.11 -13.93 -13.82
C GLU A 233 2.60 -15.19 -13.10
N ILE A 234 3.40 -15.02 -12.04
CA ILE A 234 3.98 -16.14 -11.30
C ILE A 234 2.92 -16.85 -10.47
N TYR A 235 2.12 -16.12 -9.69
CA TYR A 235 1.03 -16.69 -8.91
C TYR A 235 0.02 -17.44 -9.78
N SER A 236 -0.22 -16.98 -11.01
CA SER A 236 -1.12 -17.65 -11.96
C SER A 236 -0.56 -18.94 -12.56
N LYS A 237 0.78 -19.09 -12.60
CA LYS A 237 1.47 -20.28 -13.16
C LYS A 237 1.74 -21.38 -12.13
N LEU A 238 1.48 -21.13 -10.84
CA LEU A 238 1.65 -22.14 -9.80
C LEU A 238 0.74 -23.34 -10.04
N GLN A 239 1.17 -24.54 -9.61
CA GLN A 239 0.33 -25.75 -9.64
C GLN A 239 -1.01 -25.56 -8.92
N ARG A 240 -1.03 -24.71 -7.88
CA ARG A 240 -2.23 -24.20 -7.23
C ARG A 240 -2.20 -22.68 -7.26
N PRO A 241 -3.02 -22.03 -8.10
CA PRO A 241 -3.05 -20.58 -8.20
C PRO A 241 -3.48 -19.93 -6.89
N ASP A 242 -2.72 -18.95 -6.41
CA ASP A 242 -3.08 -18.17 -5.23
C ASP A 242 -3.89 -16.93 -5.63
N TYR A 243 -5.20 -17.15 -5.82
CA TYR A 243 -6.12 -16.10 -6.23
C TYR A 243 -6.23 -14.94 -5.21
N ILE A 244 -5.90 -15.15 -3.93
CA ILE A 244 -5.92 -14.07 -2.94
C ILE A 244 -4.85 -13.05 -3.26
N ASN A 245 -3.61 -13.52 -3.44
CA ASN A 245 -2.47 -12.65 -3.70
C ASN A 245 -2.53 -12.05 -5.12
N VAL A 246 -3.07 -12.78 -6.10
CA VAL A 246 -3.37 -12.22 -7.44
C VAL A 246 -4.35 -11.05 -7.33
N CYS A 247 -5.47 -11.23 -6.62
CA CYS A 247 -6.44 -10.16 -6.42
C CYS A 247 -5.86 -8.98 -5.64
N GLN A 248 -5.02 -9.22 -4.62
CA GLN A 248 -4.31 -8.14 -3.93
C GLN A 248 -3.43 -7.33 -4.88
N CYS A 249 -2.64 -8.00 -5.73
CA CYS A 249 -1.81 -7.30 -6.71
C CYS A 249 -2.66 -6.48 -7.70
N LEU A 250 -3.76 -7.05 -8.20
CA LEU A 250 -4.67 -6.38 -9.13
C LEU A 250 -5.37 -5.15 -8.49
N ILE A 251 -5.73 -5.24 -7.21
CA ILE A 251 -6.26 -4.12 -6.42
C ILE A 251 -5.23 -2.99 -6.37
N PHE A 252 -3.97 -3.29 -6.04
CA PHE A 252 -2.93 -2.26 -5.96
C PHE A 252 -2.55 -1.66 -7.32
N LEU A 253 -2.75 -2.41 -8.40
CA LEU A 253 -2.55 -1.96 -9.78
C LEU A 253 -3.73 -1.16 -10.35
N ASP A 254 -4.86 -1.11 -9.65
CA ASP A 254 -6.10 -0.51 -10.12
C ASP A 254 -6.67 -1.11 -11.41
N GLN A 255 -6.63 -2.45 -11.50
CA GLN A 255 -7.07 -3.21 -12.68
C GLN A 255 -8.34 -4.03 -12.39
N PRO A 256 -9.54 -3.45 -12.50
CA PRO A 256 -10.80 -4.13 -12.22
C PRO A 256 -11.11 -5.27 -13.22
N GLU A 257 -10.68 -5.12 -14.48
CA GLU A 257 -10.89 -6.12 -15.53
C GLU A 257 -10.14 -7.44 -15.25
N GLY A 258 -8.93 -7.34 -14.70
CA GLY A 258 -8.15 -8.52 -14.31
C GLY A 258 -8.83 -9.29 -13.17
N VAL A 259 -9.41 -8.58 -12.20
CA VAL A 259 -10.17 -9.19 -11.11
C VAL A 259 -11.41 -9.88 -11.68
N ALA A 260 -12.16 -9.22 -12.57
CA ALA A 260 -13.34 -9.79 -13.20
C ALA A 260 -13.01 -11.10 -13.94
N THR A 261 -11.89 -11.13 -14.66
CA THR A 261 -11.39 -12.33 -15.36
C THR A 261 -11.08 -13.47 -14.38
N VAL A 262 -10.45 -13.17 -13.24
CA VAL A 262 -10.18 -14.17 -12.19
C VAL A 262 -11.48 -14.70 -11.59
N LEU A 263 -12.44 -13.83 -11.29
CA LEU A 263 -13.74 -14.23 -10.75
C LEU A 263 -14.53 -15.07 -11.73
N GLU A 264 -14.50 -14.73 -13.02
CA GLU A 264 -15.14 -15.51 -14.07
C GLU A 264 -14.56 -16.93 -14.14
N LYS A 265 -13.22 -17.07 -14.11
CA LYS A 265 -12.55 -18.38 -14.05
C LYS A 265 -12.99 -19.18 -12.83
N LEU A 266 -13.02 -18.57 -11.65
CA LEU A 266 -13.44 -19.22 -10.40
C LEU A 266 -14.89 -19.69 -10.43
N VAL A 267 -15.80 -18.88 -10.98
CA VAL A 267 -17.22 -19.24 -11.12
C VAL A 267 -17.40 -20.41 -12.10
N ARG A 268 -16.58 -20.47 -13.15
CA ARG A 268 -16.56 -21.58 -14.13
C ARG A 268 -15.93 -22.86 -13.56
N GLU A 269 -14.89 -22.75 -12.73
CA GLU A 269 -14.16 -23.88 -12.14
C GLU A 269 -14.87 -24.50 -10.92
N SER A 270 -15.72 -23.74 -10.23
CA SER A 270 -16.60 -24.22 -9.18
C SER A 270 -17.38 -25.46 -9.65
N LYS A 271 -17.02 -26.66 -9.20
CA LYS A 271 -17.84 -27.88 -9.42
C LYS A 271 -18.82 -28.06 -8.27
N LYS A 272 -19.93 -28.78 -8.53
CA LYS A 272 -20.94 -29.14 -7.52
C LYS A 272 -20.30 -29.90 -6.36
N GLU A 273 -20.54 -29.37 -5.16
CA GLU A 273 -20.16 -29.84 -3.82
C GLU A 273 -18.66 -29.99 -3.53
N PRO A 274 -18.13 -29.36 -2.47
CA PRO A 274 -16.78 -29.63 -1.98
C PRO A 274 -16.76 -31.05 -1.40
N LYS A 275 -16.26 -32.02 -2.17
CA LYS A 275 -16.18 -33.42 -1.75
C LYS A 275 -15.03 -33.66 -0.77
N SER A 276 -14.10 -32.71 -0.65
CA SER A 276 -12.95 -32.75 0.26
C SER A 276 -12.92 -31.59 1.24
N PHE A 277 -12.39 -31.82 2.45
CA PHE A 277 -12.07 -30.77 3.43
C PHE A 277 -11.17 -29.67 2.83
N PHE A 278 -10.30 -30.03 1.89
CA PHE A 278 -9.44 -29.08 1.18
C PHE A 278 -10.22 -28.15 0.24
N ASP A 279 -11.23 -28.66 -0.47
CA ASP A 279 -12.08 -27.86 -1.36
C ASP A 279 -12.89 -26.82 -0.56
N LYS A 280 -13.31 -27.20 0.66
CA LYS A 280 -14.03 -26.31 1.58
C LYS A 280 -13.12 -25.17 2.09
N CYS A 281 -11.87 -25.49 2.43
CA CYS A 281 -10.88 -24.48 2.84
C CYS A 281 -10.50 -23.53 1.69
N GLU A 282 -10.49 -24.02 0.45
CA GLU A 282 -10.26 -23.22 -0.75
C GLU A 282 -11.45 -22.30 -1.05
N GLN A 283 -12.68 -22.79 -0.88
CA GLN A 283 -13.90 -22.01 -1.00
C GLN A 283 -13.98 -20.92 0.10
N GLU A 284 -13.59 -21.22 1.34
CA GLU A 284 -13.49 -20.23 2.42
C GLU A 284 -12.47 -19.11 2.09
N LYS A 285 -11.31 -19.48 1.53
CA LYS A 285 -10.30 -18.52 1.06
C LYS A 285 -10.79 -17.65 -0.10
N GLN A 286 -11.53 -18.23 -1.04
CA GLN A 286 -12.19 -17.51 -2.14
C GLN A 286 -13.26 -16.53 -1.62
N CYS A 287 -14.06 -16.93 -0.64
CA CYS A 287 -15.04 -16.04 0.02
C CYS A 287 -14.35 -14.85 0.72
N VAL A 288 -13.24 -15.08 1.42
CA VAL A 288 -12.46 -13.99 2.05
C VAL A 288 -11.87 -13.04 1.00
N CYS A 289 -11.42 -13.57 -0.15
CA CYS A 289 -10.97 -12.77 -1.28
C CYS A 289 -12.10 -11.88 -1.83
N LEU A 290 -13.28 -12.46 -2.06
CA LEU A 290 -14.47 -11.77 -2.53
C LEU A 290 -14.96 -10.68 -1.57
N ILE A 291 -14.95 -10.95 -0.27
CA ILE A 291 -15.32 -9.97 0.76
C ILE A 291 -14.30 -8.82 0.85
N ARG A 292 -13.00 -9.11 0.66
CA ARG A 292 -11.97 -8.05 0.59
C ARG A 292 -12.11 -7.22 -0.68
N LEU A 293 -12.44 -7.84 -1.80
CA LEU A 293 -12.69 -7.17 -3.08
C LEU A 293 -13.94 -6.29 -3.06
N SER A 294 -15.05 -6.75 -2.48
CA SER A 294 -16.28 -5.96 -2.36
C SER A 294 -16.10 -4.71 -1.50
N ARG A 295 -15.25 -4.78 -0.48
CA ARG A 295 -14.91 -3.62 0.39
C ARG A 295 -14.00 -2.59 -0.28
N LEU A 296 -13.17 -3.01 -1.23
CA LEU A 296 -12.15 -2.15 -1.87
C LEU A 296 -12.58 -1.62 -3.24
N TYR A 297 -13.36 -2.39 -4.00
CA TYR A 297 -13.84 -2.04 -5.34
C TYR A 297 -15.36 -2.08 -5.42
N ARG A 298 -16.02 -0.96 -5.11
CA ARG A 298 -17.41 -0.77 -5.57
C ARG A 298 -17.51 -0.64 -7.09
N ASN A 299 -16.44 -0.19 -7.75
CA ASN A 299 -16.36 -0.13 -9.22
C ASN A 299 -16.35 -1.52 -9.87
N LEU A 300 -16.19 -2.61 -9.09
CA LEU A 300 -16.39 -3.93 -9.64
C LEU A 300 -17.85 -4.16 -10.00
N ALA A 301 -18.83 -3.58 -9.29
CA ALA A 301 -20.25 -3.75 -9.62
C ALA A 301 -20.61 -3.26 -11.03
N ALA A 302 -19.95 -2.21 -11.54
CA ALA A 302 -20.08 -1.77 -12.93
C ALA A 302 -19.40 -2.74 -13.92
N ALA A 303 -18.27 -3.34 -13.54
CA ALA A 303 -17.60 -4.38 -14.32
C ALA A 303 -18.38 -5.72 -14.31
N THR A 304 -19.02 -6.09 -13.19
CA THR A 304 -19.94 -7.24 -13.10
C THR A 304 -21.28 -6.96 -13.75
N GLN A 305 -21.77 -5.72 -13.77
CA GLN A 305 -22.94 -5.35 -14.56
C GLN A 305 -22.65 -5.42 -16.06
N ARG A 306 -21.44 -5.08 -16.52
CA ARG A 306 -20.99 -5.37 -17.90
C ARG A 306 -20.99 -6.87 -18.20
N LEU A 307 -20.49 -7.71 -17.28
CA LEU A 307 -20.62 -9.16 -17.39
C LEU A 307 -22.10 -9.57 -17.51
N VAL A 308 -22.98 -9.07 -16.64
CA VAL A 308 -24.43 -9.38 -16.70
C VAL A 308 -25.10 -8.88 -17.97
N PHE A 309 -24.67 -7.73 -18.53
CA PHE A 309 -25.18 -7.20 -19.80
C PHE A 309 -24.75 -8.06 -20.99
N ASP A 310 -23.49 -8.53 -21.01
CA ASP A 310 -23.00 -9.51 -21.98
C ASP A 310 -23.72 -10.87 -21.84
N PHE A 311 -24.14 -11.26 -20.64
CA PHE A 311 -24.95 -12.46 -20.38
C PHE A 311 -26.47 -12.25 -20.62
N GLY A 312 -26.93 -11.02 -20.88
CA GLY A 312 -28.33 -10.62 -20.66
C GLY A 312 -29.10 -10.04 -21.85
N GLY A 313 -28.49 -9.78 -23.01
CA GLY A 313 -29.27 -9.26 -24.14
C GLY A 313 -28.55 -9.06 -25.47
N ASN A 314 -28.91 -9.93 -26.42
CA ASN A 314 -28.94 -9.78 -27.89
C ASN A 314 -27.71 -9.25 -28.66
N ALA A 315 -27.02 -10.23 -29.27
CA ALA A 315 -26.36 -10.22 -30.58
C ALA A 315 -25.03 -9.45 -30.76
N MET A 316 -24.02 -10.23 -31.19
CA MET A 316 -22.66 -9.87 -31.67
C MET A 316 -21.71 -9.39 -30.54
N GLU A 317 -20.63 -10.08 -30.16
CA GLU A 317 -19.66 -10.81 -30.98
C GLU A 317 -19.26 -12.17 -30.38
N GLU A 318 -19.45 -13.23 -31.19
CA GLU A 318 -18.82 -14.54 -31.02
C GLU A 318 -17.30 -14.41 -31.15
N LYS A 319 -16.53 -14.55 -30.06
CA LYS A 319 -15.15 -15.10 -30.16
C LYS A 319 -14.43 -15.60 -28.91
N LEU A 320 -15.08 -15.83 -27.75
CA LEU A 320 -14.40 -16.46 -26.60
C LEU A 320 -15.08 -17.69 -25.97
N PHE A 321 -16.14 -18.22 -26.58
CA PHE A 321 -16.78 -19.46 -26.11
C PHE A 321 -16.15 -20.70 -26.75
N ILE A 322 -15.04 -21.18 -26.18
CA ILE A 322 -14.56 -22.54 -26.45
C ILE A 322 -14.87 -23.43 -25.23
N ASN A 323 -15.94 -24.21 -25.42
CA ASN A 323 -16.19 -25.56 -24.89
C ASN A 323 -16.11 -25.81 -23.37
N PHE A 324 -17.24 -25.65 -22.65
CA PHE A 324 -17.67 -26.66 -21.68
C PHE A 324 -19.18 -26.61 -21.38
N ARG A 325 -19.80 -27.78 -21.26
CA ARG A 325 -21.24 -28.01 -21.18
C ARG A 325 -21.71 -27.97 -19.71
N ALA A 326 -21.83 -26.79 -19.11
CA ALA A 326 -22.49 -26.63 -17.81
C ALA A 326 -23.98 -26.25 -18.04
N PRO A 327 -24.94 -26.81 -17.27
CA PRO A 327 -26.35 -26.42 -17.40
C PRO A 327 -26.52 -24.94 -16.99
N GLU A 328 -27.00 -24.11 -17.91
CA GLU A 328 -27.09 -22.64 -17.82
C GLU A 328 -27.76 -22.12 -16.53
N GLY A 329 -28.66 -22.90 -15.93
CA GLY A 329 -29.35 -22.54 -14.68
C GLY A 329 -28.47 -22.49 -13.43
N ASP A 330 -27.42 -23.32 -13.34
CA ASP A 330 -26.51 -23.36 -12.17
C ASP A 330 -25.54 -22.15 -12.20
N LEU A 331 -25.08 -21.77 -13.39
CA LEU A 331 -24.19 -20.61 -13.58
C LEU A 331 -24.89 -19.30 -13.19
N LYS A 332 -26.13 -19.10 -13.63
CA LYS A 332 -26.92 -17.90 -13.31
C LYS A 332 -27.14 -17.73 -11.81
N THR A 333 -27.38 -18.84 -11.10
CA THR A 333 -27.57 -18.84 -9.65
C THR A 333 -26.28 -18.44 -8.92
N ARG A 334 -25.13 -18.94 -9.38
CA ARG A 334 -23.81 -18.59 -8.81
C ARG A 334 -23.42 -17.15 -9.08
N LEU A 335 -23.72 -16.64 -10.27
CA LEU A 335 -23.53 -15.24 -10.62
C LEU A 335 -24.38 -14.32 -9.72
N ASN A 336 -25.64 -14.68 -9.46
CA ASN A 336 -26.48 -13.93 -8.53
C ASN A 336 -25.93 -13.92 -7.10
N SER A 337 -25.44 -15.07 -6.60
CA SER A 337 -24.76 -15.14 -5.31
C SER A 337 -23.50 -14.29 -5.26
N LEU A 338 -22.70 -14.29 -6.34
CA LEU A 338 -21.52 -13.46 -6.45
C LEU A 338 -21.87 -11.96 -6.43
N ILE A 339 -22.89 -11.54 -7.18
CA ILE A 339 -23.38 -10.16 -7.20
C ILE A 339 -23.85 -9.75 -5.80
N LYS A 340 -24.55 -10.63 -5.08
CA LYS A 340 -24.97 -10.37 -3.69
C LYS A 340 -23.77 -10.16 -2.75
N ILE A 341 -22.71 -10.95 -2.89
CA ILE A 341 -21.48 -10.79 -2.09
C ILE A 341 -20.74 -9.50 -2.48
N LEU A 342 -20.64 -9.21 -3.78
CA LEU A 342 -19.96 -8.03 -4.31
C LEU A 342 -20.71 -6.72 -4.02
N SER A 343 -22.04 -6.77 -3.90
CA SER A 343 -22.86 -5.62 -3.49
C SER A 343 -22.54 -5.15 -2.06
N GLY A 344 -22.02 -6.04 -1.22
CA GLY A 344 -21.73 -5.75 0.19
C GLY A 344 -22.91 -6.00 1.12
N ASP A 345 -24.15 -6.09 0.63
CA ASP A 345 -25.39 -6.27 1.41
C ASP A 345 -25.30 -7.41 2.43
N GLU A 346 -24.82 -8.58 2.00
CA GLU A 346 -24.71 -9.75 2.88
C GLU A 346 -23.62 -9.54 3.95
N THR A 347 -22.54 -8.84 3.60
CA THR A 347 -21.44 -8.55 4.52
C THR A 347 -21.90 -7.56 5.60
N VAL A 348 -22.65 -6.53 5.20
CA VAL A 348 -23.23 -5.54 6.12
C VAL A 348 -24.24 -6.22 7.04
N SER A 349 -25.14 -7.05 6.49
CA SER A 349 -26.14 -7.79 7.25
C SER A 349 -25.51 -8.72 8.30
N LEU A 350 -24.53 -9.54 7.91
CA LEU A 350 -23.82 -10.43 8.84
C LEU A 350 -23.06 -9.65 9.93
N HIS A 351 -22.42 -8.54 9.56
CA HIS A 351 -21.73 -7.69 10.53
C HIS A 351 -22.69 -7.06 11.53
N MET A 352 -23.84 -6.57 11.05
CA MET A 352 -24.90 -6.03 11.91
C MET A 352 -25.45 -7.10 12.87
N GLN A 353 -25.74 -8.31 12.38
CA GLN A 353 -26.17 -9.42 13.24
C GLN A 353 -25.14 -9.76 14.32
N PHE A 354 -23.85 -9.71 13.98
CA PHE A 354 -22.78 -9.92 14.94
C PHE A 354 -22.77 -8.84 16.03
N LEU A 355 -22.91 -7.56 15.65
CA LEU A 355 -22.93 -6.43 16.58
C LEU A 355 -24.16 -6.46 17.50
N ILE A 356 -25.34 -6.76 16.96
CA ILE A 356 -26.58 -6.89 17.74
C ILE A 356 -26.44 -8.00 18.79
N LYS A 357 -25.94 -9.19 18.40
CA LYS A 357 -25.81 -10.33 19.31
C LYS A 357 -24.70 -10.17 20.35
N ASN A 358 -23.62 -9.48 20.01
CA ASN A 358 -22.46 -9.31 20.88
C ASN A 358 -22.36 -7.90 21.46
N ASN A 359 -23.50 -7.24 21.64
CA ASN A 359 -23.52 -5.93 22.29
C ASN A 359 -23.18 -6.07 23.79
N LYS A 360 -22.08 -5.45 24.21
CA LYS A 360 -21.59 -5.44 25.61
C LYS A 360 -21.48 -4.02 26.18
N THR A 361 -22.32 -3.10 25.70
CA THR A 361 -22.37 -1.73 26.21
C THR A 361 -22.88 -1.67 27.64
N ASP A 362 -22.28 -0.80 28.46
CA ASP A 362 -22.74 -0.54 29.82
C ASP A 362 -23.53 0.79 29.90
N MET A 363 -24.82 0.68 30.18
CA MET A 363 -25.74 1.82 30.28
C MET A 363 -25.50 2.68 31.54
N LEU A 364 -24.82 2.16 32.57
CA LEU A 364 -24.50 2.93 33.77
C LEU A 364 -23.49 4.05 33.49
N ILE A 365 -22.58 3.83 32.55
CA ILE A 365 -21.63 4.84 32.09
C ILE A 365 -22.39 6.01 31.47
N LEU A 366 -23.34 5.73 30.56
CA LEU A 366 -24.14 6.76 29.91
C LEU A 366 -25.05 7.52 30.88
N LYS A 367 -25.62 6.83 31.88
CA LYS A 367 -26.38 7.47 32.96
C LYS A 367 -25.49 8.43 33.77
N SER A 368 -24.31 7.97 34.18
CA SER A 368 -23.34 8.81 34.90
C SER A 368 -22.90 10.02 34.08
N MET A 369 -22.69 9.85 32.77
CA MET A 369 -22.35 10.96 31.87
C MET A 369 -23.51 11.96 31.75
N LYS A 370 -24.75 11.47 31.61
CA LYS A 370 -25.96 12.30 31.53
C LYS A 370 -26.13 13.21 32.76
N ASP A 371 -25.89 12.68 33.96
CA ASP A 371 -26.11 13.41 35.22
C ASP A 371 -25.18 14.64 35.38
N VAL A 372 -24.05 14.66 34.66
CA VAL A 372 -23.06 15.76 34.70
C VAL A 372 -23.30 16.79 33.60
N VAL A 373 -24.22 16.55 32.66
CA VAL A 373 -24.47 17.45 31.51
C VAL A 373 -25.11 18.76 31.95
N LYS A 374 -24.47 19.88 31.60
CA LYS A 374 -24.91 21.25 31.92
C LYS A 374 -24.96 22.20 30.72
N SER A 375 -24.39 21.80 29.58
CA SER A 375 -24.28 22.65 28.39
C SER A 375 -24.56 21.87 27.11
N ASN A 376 -24.84 22.57 26.01
CA ASN A 376 -25.04 21.94 24.69
C ASN A 376 -23.80 21.15 24.21
N VAL A 377 -22.60 21.56 24.64
CA VAL A 377 -21.34 20.87 24.32
C VAL A 377 -21.30 19.51 25.02
N THR A 378 -21.58 19.48 26.33
CA THR A 378 -21.60 18.22 27.09
C THR A 378 -22.78 17.34 26.70
N HIS A 379 -23.91 17.92 26.31
CA HIS A 379 -25.02 17.18 25.70
C HIS A 379 -24.58 16.48 24.40
N SER A 380 -23.97 17.22 23.48
CA SER A 380 -23.48 16.67 22.21
C SER A 380 -22.41 15.60 22.45
N ALA A 381 -21.51 15.80 23.42
CA ALA A 381 -20.51 14.81 23.80
C ALA A 381 -21.16 13.50 24.27
N THR A 382 -22.12 13.55 25.18
CA THR A 382 -22.83 12.35 25.67
C THR A 382 -23.59 11.64 24.55
N ILE A 383 -24.25 12.39 23.67
CA ILE A 383 -24.96 11.84 22.51
C ILE A 383 -24.01 11.16 21.51
N ILE A 384 -22.86 11.79 21.21
CA ILE A 384 -21.84 11.20 20.32
C ILE A 384 -21.25 9.96 20.97
N SER A 385 -20.92 9.99 22.27
CA SER A 385 -20.45 8.82 23.00
C SER A 385 -21.45 7.67 22.95
N ASN A 386 -22.74 7.95 23.15
CA ASN A 386 -23.81 6.96 22.96
C ASN A 386 -23.81 6.40 21.53
N GLY A 387 -23.79 7.26 20.52
CA GLY A 387 -23.75 6.83 19.12
C GLY A 387 -22.56 5.94 18.78
N LEU A 388 -21.37 6.24 19.32
CA LEU A 388 -20.15 5.45 19.12
C LEU A 388 -20.19 4.11 19.85
N MET A 389 -20.67 4.09 21.10
CA MET A 389 -20.82 2.86 21.88
C MET A 389 -21.81 1.88 21.23
N HIS A 390 -22.88 2.42 20.64
CA HIS A 390 -23.97 1.65 20.03
C HIS A 390 -23.90 1.57 18.50
N ALA A 391 -22.77 1.93 17.87
CA ALA A 391 -22.64 2.01 16.43
C ALA A 391 -22.97 0.67 15.74
N GLY A 392 -23.97 0.67 14.85
CA GLY A 392 -24.43 -0.52 14.12
C GLY A 392 -25.12 -1.60 14.97
N THR A 393 -25.37 -1.33 16.26
CA THR A 393 -26.05 -2.28 17.17
C THR A 393 -27.57 -2.16 17.12
N THR A 394 -28.12 -1.13 16.46
CA THR A 394 -29.56 -0.80 16.40
C THR A 394 -30.23 -0.58 17.77
N CYS A 395 -29.46 -0.51 18.85
CA CYS A 395 -29.94 -0.27 20.20
C CYS A 395 -29.91 1.23 20.51
N ASP A 396 -31.07 1.86 20.39
CA ASP A 396 -31.32 3.28 20.67
C ASP A 396 -32.10 3.49 21.99
N ASP A 397 -32.06 2.50 22.89
CA ASP A 397 -32.79 2.51 24.17
C ASP A 397 -32.42 3.70 25.05
N PHE A 398 -31.15 4.11 25.06
CA PHE A 398 -30.72 5.31 25.79
C PHE A 398 -31.47 6.57 25.30
N LEU A 399 -31.71 6.72 24.00
CA LEU A 399 -32.42 7.88 23.47
C LEU A 399 -33.91 7.81 23.79
N ARG A 400 -34.52 6.61 23.69
CA ARG A 400 -35.93 6.37 23.99
C ARG A 400 -36.26 6.58 25.48
N ASP A 401 -35.41 6.09 26.37
CA ASP A 401 -35.59 6.23 27.82
C ASP A 401 -35.43 7.68 28.31
N ASN A 402 -34.79 8.53 27.50
CA ASN A 402 -34.39 9.89 27.89
C ASN A 402 -34.96 10.97 26.94
N LEU A 403 -36.10 10.72 26.30
CA LEU A 403 -36.70 11.64 25.32
C LEU A 403 -36.87 13.08 25.82
N GLU A 404 -37.30 13.28 27.07
CA GLU A 404 -37.46 14.62 27.65
C GLU A 404 -36.11 15.34 27.78
N TRP A 405 -35.05 14.62 28.15
CA TRP A 405 -33.70 15.17 28.24
C TRP A 405 -33.14 15.48 26.85
N VAL A 406 -33.31 14.57 25.89
CA VAL A 406 -32.93 14.76 24.49
C VAL A 406 -33.64 15.98 23.88
N GLY A 407 -34.92 16.19 24.21
CA GLY A 407 -35.72 17.32 23.76
C GLY A 407 -35.21 18.70 24.22
N LYS A 408 -34.38 18.75 25.27
CA LYS A 408 -33.74 19.99 25.77
C LYS A 408 -32.60 20.49 24.89
N ALA A 409 -32.10 19.65 23.97
CA ALA A 409 -31.09 20.07 23.00
C ALA A 409 -31.58 21.28 22.19
N SER A 410 -30.67 22.20 21.84
CA SER A 410 -31.00 23.37 21.02
C SER A 410 -30.02 23.53 19.85
N ASN A 411 -30.50 24.11 18.75
CA ASN A 411 -29.73 24.40 17.53
C ASN A 411 -28.97 23.16 17.03
N TRP A 412 -27.65 23.28 16.81
CA TRP A 412 -26.78 22.20 16.36
C TRP A 412 -26.73 20.98 17.27
N ALA A 413 -27.05 21.10 18.57
CA ALA A 413 -27.17 19.93 19.42
C ALA A 413 -28.35 19.04 18.99
N LYS A 414 -29.47 19.62 18.51
CA LYS A 414 -30.60 18.85 17.95
C LYS A 414 -30.17 18.13 16.67
N PHE A 415 -29.44 18.82 15.79
CA PHE A 415 -28.88 18.24 14.58
C PHE A 415 -28.01 17.02 14.90
N THR A 416 -27.07 17.16 15.84
CA THR A 416 -26.18 16.07 16.28
C THR A 416 -26.95 14.91 16.91
N THR A 417 -28.00 15.17 17.69
CA THR A 417 -28.85 14.11 18.23
C THR A 417 -29.50 13.28 17.13
N VAL A 418 -30.14 13.93 16.16
CA VAL A 418 -30.77 13.18 15.06
C VAL A 418 -29.73 12.46 14.21
N ALA A 419 -28.59 13.11 13.93
CA ALA A 419 -27.47 12.51 13.21
C ALA A 419 -26.93 11.24 13.91
N SER A 420 -26.86 11.24 15.25
CA SER A 420 -26.37 10.10 16.04
C SER A 420 -27.19 8.83 15.84
N LEU A 421 -28.49 8.96 15.52
CA LEU A 421 -29.35 7.83 15.19
C LEU A 421 -28.85 7.08 13.94
N GLY A 422 -28.29 7.81 12.97
CA GLY A 422 -27.67 7.21 11.79
C GLY A 422 -26.42 6.38 12.12
N VAL A 423 -25.68 6.74 13.17
CA VAL A 423 -24.51 5.97 13.64
C VAL A 423 -24.97 4.67 14.33
N ILE A 424 -25.99 4.75 15.18
CA ILE A 424 -26.57 3.58 15.88
C ILE A 424 -27.14 2.57 14.88
N HIS A 425 -27.82 3.06 13.83
CA HIS A 425 -28.43 2.25 12.79
C HIS A 425 -27.56 2.06 11.55
N LYS A 426 -26.24 2.27 11.65
CA LYS A 426 -25.30 2.09 10.54
C LYS A 426 -25.44 0.70 9.91
N GLY A 427 -25.65 0.66 8.59
CA GLY A 427 -25.81 -0.59 7.83
C GLY A 427 -27.23 -1.18 7.86
N HIS A 428 -28.18 -0.57 8.56
CA HIS A 428 -29.58 -1.03 8.58
C HIS A 428 -30.40 -0.46 7.40
N GLU A 429 -29.98 -0.80 6.18
CA GLU A 429 -30.44 -0.13 4.96
C GLU A 429 -31.94 -0.34 4.65
N ASN A 430 -32.47 -1.54 4.90
CA ASN A 430 -33.85 -1.88 4.56
C ASN A 430 -34.89 -1.13 5.41
N GLU A 431 -34.56 -0.78 6.65
CA GLU A 431 -35.47 -0.09 7.57
C GLU A 431 -35.09 1.37 7.81
N ALA A 432 -34.01 1.86 7.21
CA ALA A 432 -33.53 3.24 7.34
C ALA A 432 -34.63 4.28 7.12
N ASN A 433 -35.45 4.10 6.08
CA ASN A 433 -36.60 4.96 5.78
C ASN A 433 -37.64 4.96 6.91
N LYS A 434 -37.98 3.79 7.46
CA LYS A 434 -38.99 3.67 8.52
C LYS A 434 -38.53 4.32 9.81
N ILE A 435 -37.25 4.15 10.14
CA ILE A 435 -36.64 4.69 11.37
C ILE A 435 -36.54 6.21 11.30
N LEU A 436 -36.17 6.75 10.13
CA LEU A 436 -35.91 8.18 9.96
C LEU A 436 -37.11 9.00 9.46
N GLU A 437 -38.20 8.38 9.01
CA GLU A 437 -39.44 9.05 8.57
C GLU A 437 -39.92 10.19 9.50
N PRO A 438 -39.88 10.05 10.85
CA PRO A 438 -40.29 11.13 11.74
C PRO A 438 -39.38 12.37 11.69
N TYR A 439 -38.13 12.21 11.26
CA TYR A 439 -37.07 13.21 11.29
C TYR A 439 -36.69 13.74 9.90
N LEU A 440 -37.27 13.20 8.83
CA LEU A 440 -37.03 13.66 7.46
C LEU A 440 -37.94 14.86 7.10
N PRO A 441 -37.51 15.72 6.15
CA PRO A 441 -38.34 16.84 5.69
C PRO A 441 -39.69 16.36 5.17
N LYS A 442 -40.79 16.87 5.74
CA LYS A 442 -42.16 16.61 5.29
C LYS A 442 -42.66 17.78 4.44
N ASP A 443 -43.49 17.49 3.44
CA ASP A 443 -44.08 18.52 2.58
C ASP A 443 -45.13 19.40 3.33
N SER A 444 -45.47 19.05 4.58
CA SER A 444 -46.35 19.84 5.45
C SER A 444 -45.60 21.02 6.09
N ALA A 445 -46.07 22.24 5.80
CA ALA A 445 -45.48 23.54 6.17
C ALA A 445 -45.55 23.89 7.68
N THR A 446 -45.20 22.98 8.59
CA THR A 446 -44.85 23.37 9.96
C THR A 446 -43.46 23.99 9.94
N ALA A 447 -43.37 25.29 10.26
CA ALA A 447 -42.11 26.01 10.34
C ALA A 447 -41.22 25.43 11.44
N THR A 448 -40.32 24.53 11.06
CA THR A 448 -39.27 23.98 11.93
C THR A 448 -37.97 24.76 11.71
N SER A 449 -37.06 24.67 12.68
CA SER A 449 -35.76 25.36 12.61
C SER A 449 -34.76 24.70 11.65
N GLY A 450 -35.15 23.65 10.91
CA GLY A 450 -34.33 22.94 9.92
C GLY A 450 -33.27 21.99 10.49
N TYR A 451 -32.94 22.09 11.78
CA TYR A 451 -31.90 21.26 12.42
C TYR A 451 -32.25 19.77 12.53
N VAL A 452 -33.53 19.45 12.74
CA VAL A 452 -33.98 18.05 12.85
C VAL A 452 -33.95 17.40 11.48
N GLU A 453 -34.49 18.11 10.48
CA GLU A 453 -34.57 17.67 9.09
C GLU A 453 -33.19 17.53 8.47
N GLY A 454 -32.31 18.52 8.67
CA GLY A 454 -30.91 18.43 8.25
C GLY A 454 -30.18 17.27 8.92
N GLY A 455 -30.37 17.10 10.24
CA GLY A 455 -29.78 15.98 10.99
C GLY A 455 -30.30 14.62 10.50
N GLY A 456 -31.57 14.55 10.09
CA GLY A 456 -32.20 13.37 9.52
C GLY A 456 -31.62 12.98 8.16
N LEU A 457 -31.40 13.95 7.27
CA LEU A 457 -30.74 13.71 5.98
C LEU A 457 -29.28 13.28 6.14
N TYR A 458 -28.58 13.85 7.13
CA TYR A 458 -27.22 13.40 7.45
C TYR A 458 -27.21 11.98 8.04
N ALA A 459 -28.12 11.67 8.97
CA ALA A 459 -28.31 10.32 9.50
C ALA A 459 -28.60 9.30 8.39
N TYR A 460 -29.43 9.68 7.41
CA TYR A 460 -29.76 8.85 6.26
C TYR A 460 -28.51 8.48 5.45
N GLY A 461 -27.63 9.44 5.17
CA GLY A 461 -26.35 9.16 4.52
C GLY A 461 -25.37 8.36 5.38
N LEU A 462 -25.36 8.54 6.70
CA LEU A 462 -24.54 7.73 7.62
C LEU A 462 -24.94 6.25 7.63
N ILE A 463 -26.24 5.95 7.54
CA ILE A 463 -26.73 4.56 7.45
C ILE A 463 -26.25 3.92 6.14
N HIS A 464 -26.34 4.65 5.04
CA HIS A 464 -25.96 4.22 3.69
C HIS A 464 -24.51 4.57 3.32
N ALA A 465 -23.65 4.85 4.31
CA ALA A 465 -22.27 5.23 4.05
C ALA A 465 -21.56 4.11 3.28
N ASN A 466 -20.96 4.47 2.15
CA ASN A 466 -20.36 3.53 1.21
C ASN A 466 -21.29 2.47 0.58
N HIS A 467 -22.61 2.56 0.75
CA HIS A 467 -23.60 1.63 0.20
C HIS A 467 -24.84 2.37 -0.30
N GLY A 468 -24.68 3.62 -0.74
CA GLY A 468 -25.77 4.42 -1.29
C GLY A 468 -26.31 3.83 -2.59
N ASN A 469 -27.48 3.19 -2.52
CA ASN A 469 -28.25 2.79 -3.70
C ASN A 469 -28.70 4.02 -4.49
N ASP A 470 -28.97 3.85 -5.79
CA ASP A 470 -29.42 4.96 -6.67
C ASP A 470 -30.63 5.69 -6.08
N LYS A 471 -31.58 4.96 -5.49
CA LYS A 471 -32.75 5.51 -4.80
C LYS A 471 -32.40 6.49 -3.68
N VAL A 472 -31.38 6.18 -2.89
CA VAL A 472 -30.93 7.00 -1.74
C VAL A 472 -30.27 8.27 -2.25
N ILE A 473 -29.39 8.12 -3.24
CA ILE A 473 -28.69 9.23 -3.90
C ILE A 473 -29.71 10.17 -4.57
N ASP A 474 -30.67 9.62 -5.30
CA ASP A 474 -31.71 10.38 -5.99
C ASP A 474 -32.64 11.09 -5.02
N TYR A 475 -32.99 10.46 -3.89
CA TYR A 475 -33.75 11.12 -2.83
C TYR A 475 -32.99 12.31 -2.24
N LEU A 476 -31.72 12.14 -1.88
CA LEU A 476 -30.90 13.22 -1.32
C LEU A 476 -30.68 14.36 -2.33
N LYS A 477 -30.45 14.03 -3.60
CA LYS A 477 -30.42 15.01 -4.71
C LYS A 477 -31.74 15.77 -4.83
N ALA A 478 -32.88 15.06 -4.78
CA ALA A 478 -34.19 15.68 -4.87
C ALA A 478 -34.43 16.65 -3.71
N GLN A 479 -34.02 16.30 -2.49
CA GLN A 479 -34.11 17.19 -1.33
C GLN A 479 -33.24 18.44 -1.48
N LEU A 480 -32.01 18.31 -2.02
CA LEU A 480 -31.17 19.48 -2.34
C LEU A 480 -31.82 20.38 -3.39
N ASN A 481 -32.34 19.79 -4.47
CA ASN A 481 -32.98 20.53 -5.56
C ASN A 481 -34.24 21.27 -5.08
N LYS A 482 -35.01 20.71 -4.13
CA LYS A 482 -36.16 21.39 -3.50
C LYS A 482 -35.77 22.66 -2.72
N GLN A 483 -34.52 22.78 -2.26
CA GLN A 483 -34.04 23.93 -1.50
C GLN A 483 -33.32 24.98 -2.36
N VAL A 484 -33.18 24.76 -3.66
CA VAL A 484 -32.56 25.71 -4.58
C VAL A 484 -33.39 27.00 -4.63
N GLY A 485 -32.74 28.15 -4.45
CA GLY A 485 -33.39 29.47 -4.39
C GLY A 485 -34.03 29.82 -3.04
N ASN A 486 -33.96 28.93 -2.04
CA ASN A 486 -34.38 29.21 -0.67
C ASN A 486 -33.17 29.52 0.21
N ASP A 487 -33.05 30.78 0.63
CA ASP A 487 -31.91 31.29 1.41
C ASP A 487 -32.26 31.53 2.89
N ASN A 488 -33.39 30.98 3.34
CA ASN A 488 -33.75 31.02 4.75
C ASN A 488 -32.79 30.13 5.57
N ASN A 489 -32.52 30.53 6.82
CA ASN A 489 -31.64 29.79 7.74
C ASN A 489 -32.01 28.29 7.86
N ALA A 490 -33.29 27.94 7.87
CA ALA A 490 -33.74 26.55 7.91
C ALA A 490 -33.33 25.76 6.64
N ALA A 491 -33.42 26.38 5.46
CA ALA A 491 -33.04 25.78 4.19
C ALA A 491 -31.52 25.56 4.11
N ILE A 492 -30.72 26.50 4.61
CA ILE A 492 -29.26 26.39 4.72
C ILE A 492 -28.85 25.17 5.56
N ILE A 493 -29.51 24.95 6.71
CA ILE A 493 -29.24 23.82 7.60
C ILE A 493 -29.66 22.48 6.96
N ILE A 494 -30.77 22.47 6.23
CA ILE A 494 -31.22 21.29 5.48
C ILE A 494 -30.23 20.97 4.35
N LYS A 495 -29.78 21.98 3.59
CA LYS A 495 -28.73 21.84 2.55
C LYS A 495 -27.46 21.25 3.15
N HIS A 496 -27.03 21.74 4.32
CA HIS A 496 -25.86 21.23 5.03
C HIS A 496 -25.96 19.72 5.31
N GLY A 497 -27.07 19.27 5.92
CA GLY A 497 -27.28 17.85 6.20
C GLY A 497 -27.42 16.97 4.94
N ALA A 498 -28.07 17.50 3.91
CA ALA A 498 -28.25 16.81 2.64
C ALA A 498 -26.94 16.66 1.84
N CYS A 499 -26.08 17.68 1.82
CA CYS A 499 -24.76 17.62 1.20
C CYS A 499 -23.88 16.56 1.87
N LEU A 500 -23.82 16.56 3.20
CA LEU A 500 -23.11 15.54 3.97
C LEU A 500 -23.63 14.13 3.69
N GLY A 501 -24.95 13.97 3.75
CA GLY A 501 -25.58 12.68 3.51
C GLY A 501 -25.32 12.16 2.09
N LEU A 502 -25.37 13.06 1.09
CA LEU A 502 -25.12 12.75 -0.31
C LEU A 502 -23.65 12.35 -0.54
N GLY A 503 -22.71 13.09 0.05
CA GLY A 503 -21.28 12.77 0.00
C GLY A 503 -20.98 11.38 0.56
N LEU A 504 -21.52 11.05 1.74
CA LEU A 504 -21.35 9.75 2.38
C LEU A 504 -21.97 8.59 1.59
N ALA A 505 -23.18 8.79 1.05
CA ALA A 505 -23.86 7.78 0.24
C ALA A 505 -23.13 7.54 -1.09
N ALA A 506 -22.63 8.60 -1.73
CA ALA A 506 -21.95 8.56 -3.03
C ALA A 506 -20.41 8.44 -2.92
N MET A 507 -19.85 8.25 -1.72
CA MET A 507 -18.40 8.28 -1.49
C MET A 507 -17.67 7.27 -2.38
N GLY A 508 -16.66 7.75 -3.12
CA GLY A 508 -15.81 6.92 -3.98
C GLY A 508 -16.48 6.31 -5.21
N THR A 509 -17.70 6.73 -5.57
CA THR A 509 -18.46 6.10 -6.67
C THR A 509 -18.09 6.62 -8.06
N HIS A 510 -17.44 7.78 -8.18
CA HIS A 510 -17.02 8.39 -9.46
C HIS A 510 -18.07 8.31 -10.59
N LYS A 511 -19.37 8.37 -10.27
CA LYS A 511 -20.47 8.28 -11.25
C LYS A 511 -20.49 9.52 -12.15
N GLN A 512 -19.71 9.49 -13.23
CA GLN A 512 -19.61 10.57 -14.23
C GLN A 512 -20.63 10.42 -15.40
N GLY A 513 -21.55 9.45 -15.34
CA GLY A 513 -22.22 8.94 -16.56
C GLY A 513 -23.68 9.31 -16.81
N THR A 514 -24.51 9.64 -15.82
CA THR A 514 -25.97 9.81 -16.04
C THR A 514 -26.58 10.80 -15.03
N ASP A 515 -27.43 11.70 -15.56
CA ASP A 515 -28.27 12.70 -14.89
C ASP A 515 -27.70 13.41 -13.65
N THR A 516 -27.27 14.66 -13.86
CA THR A 516 -26.75 15.61 -12.87
C THR A 516 -25.77 14.96 -11.89
N ASN A 517 -24.50 14.97 -12.28
CA ASN A 517 -23.41 14.40 -11.49
C ASN A 517 -23.52 14.89 -10.03
N VAL A 518 -23.36 13.98 -9.06
CA VAL A 518 -23.33 14.34 -7.62
C VAL A 518 -22.37 15.51 -7.39
N TYR A 519 -21.25 15.51 -8.12
CA TYR A 519 -20.29 16.62 -8.13
C TYR A 519 -20.90 17.95 -8.57
N ASP A 520 -21.71 17.98 -9.64
CA ASP A 520 -22.29 19.22 -10.16
C ASP A 520 -23.32 19.80 -9.18
N VAL A 521 -24.13 18.95 -8.54
CA VAL A 521 -25.08 19.36 -7.50
C VAL A 521 -24.35 19.94 -6.28
N LEU A 522 -23.27 19.29 -5.83
CA LEU A 522 -22.47 19.80 -4.71
C LEU A 522 -21.73 21.09 -5.10
N ARG A 523 -21.19 21.16 -6.32
CA ARG A 523 -20.51 22.35 -6.87
C ARG A 523 -21.46 23.55 -6.98
N SER A 524 -22.69 23.35 -7.43
CA SER A 524 -23.67 24.45 -7.50
C SER A 524 -24.01 25.00 -6.11
N ASN A 525 -24.06 24.13 -5.09
CA ASN A 525 -24.26 24.55 -3.69
C ASN A 525 -23.00 25.20 -3.08
N LEU A 526 -21.80 24.95 -3.59
CA LEU A 526 -20.61 25.71 -3.18
C LEU A 526 -20.68 27.17 -3.67
N TYR A 527 -21.19 27.38 -4.89
CA TYR A 527 -21.28 28.71 -5.48
C TYR A 527 -22.34 29.63 -4.87
N THR A 528 -23.18 29.13 -3.96
CA THR A 528 -24.11 29.99 -3.22
C THR A 528 -23.42 30.80 -2.11
N ASP A 529 -22.10 30.65 -1.92
CA ASP A 529 -21.24 31.42 -1.00
C ASP A 529 -21.76 31.52 0.46
N ASP A 530 -22.44 30.46 0.91
CA ASP A 530 -22.94 30.35 2.28
C ASP A 530 -21.89 29.67 3.18
N ALA A 531 -21.57 30.29 4.31
CA ALA A 531 -20.53 29.78 5.21
C ALA A 531 -20.87 28.43 5.88
N VAL A 532 -22.15 28.11 6.07
CA VAL A 532 -22.60 26.85 6.70
C VAL A 532 -22.59 25.70 5.69
N VAL A 533 -22.94 25.98 4.42
CA VAL A 533 -22.88 24.98 3.33
C VAL A 533 -21.45 24.81 2.80
N GLY A 534 -20.70 25.91 2.65
CA GLY A 534 -19.37 25.92 2.06
C GLY A 534 -18.24 25.36 2.93
N LYS A 535 -18.37 25.42 4.27
CA LYS A 535 -17.31 24.96 5.21
C LYS A 535 -16.96 23.48 5.08
N GLN A 536 -17.85 22.64 4.54
CA GLN A 536 -17.61 21.20 4.38
C GLN A 536 -17.21 20.77 2.98
N LEU A 537 -17.62 21.49 1.94
CA LEU A 537 -17.23 21.21 0.56
C LEU A 537 -15.73 21.44 0.29
N LEU A 538 -15.03 22.11 1.21
CA LEU A 538 -13.59 22.37 1.17
C LEU A 538 -12.76 21.50 2.14
N SER A 539 -13.41 20.74 3.05
CA SER A 539 -12.73 19.96 4.09
C SER A 539 -12.72 18.45 3.88
N GLU A 540 -13.55 17.94 2.96
CA GLU A 540 -13.55 16.56 2.45
C GLU A 540 -12.93 16.53 1.04
#